data_AF-A0A4Q5XWE4-F1
#
_entry.id   AF-A0A4Q5XWE4-F1
#
_cell.length_a   1.000
_cell.length_b   1.000
_cell.length_c   1.000
_cell.angle_alpha   90.00
_cell.angle_beta   90.00
_cell.angle_gamma   90.00
#
_symmetry.space_group_name_H-M   'P 1'
#
loop_
_entity.id
_entity.type
_entity.pdbx_description
1 polymer ?
#
loop_
_entity_poly.entity_id
_entity_poly.type
_entity_poly.pdbx_seq_one_letter_code
_entity_poly.pdbx_strand_id
1 'polypeptide(L)'
;DQHNVVLGTIKQKFKFMKPTFNIFSAGEQQIASISGDWKGWNFNIADEQSNQIGTITKKWNGLLKEAFTTADKYVVTIVPEYAEDTRKIAIVATAITIDMVLKESK
;
A
#
# COMPACT_ATOMS: atom_id res chain seq x y z
N ASP A 1 14.61 -4.98 -8.70
CA ASP A 1 15.41 -5.46 -7.54
C ASP A 1 16.81 -4.82 -7.60
N GLN A 2 17.79 -5.31 -6.84
CA GLN A 2 19.19 -4.83 -6.92
C GLN A 2 19.85 -5.08 -8.30
N HIS A 3 19.21 -5.86 -9.16
CA HIS A 3 19.63 -6.18 -10.52
C HIS A 3 18.79 -5.47 -11.59
N ASN A 4 18.00 -4.47 -11.20
CA ASN A 4 17.10 -3.72 -12.08
C ASN A 4 16.01 -4.59 -12.76
N VAL A 5 15.72 -5.76 -12.22
CA VAL A 5 14.61 -6.61 -12.68
C VAL A 5 13.29 -6.01 -12.24
N VAL A 6 12.38 -5.85 -13.19
CA VAL A 6 10.99 -5.45 -12.93
C VAL A 6 10.28 -6.60 -12.24
N LEU A 7 9.87 -6.39 -10.99
CA LEU A 7 9.16 -7.39 -10.19
C LEU A 7 7.65 -7.38 -10.46
N GLY A 8 7.14 -6.27 -10.99
CA GLY A 8 5.71 -6.05 -11.20
C GLY A 8 5.38 -4.61 -11.52
N THR A 9 4.10 -4.31 -11.66
CA THR A 9 3.58 -2.96 -11.93
C THR A 9 2.45 -2.61 -10.99
N ILE A 10 2.31 -1.31 -10.68
CA ILE A 10 1.18 -0.77 -9.92
C ILE A 10 0.36 0.08 -10.89
N LYS A 11 -0.93 -0.23 -11.03
CA LYS A 11 -1.87 0.56 -11.85
C LYS A 11 -2.91 1.20 -10.95
N GLN A 12 -2.96 2.52 -10.95
CA GLN A 12 -4.00 3.27 -10.26
C GLN A 12 -5.29 3.25 -11.07
N LYS A 13 -6.40 2.91 -10.42
CA LYS A 13 -7.75 3.06 -10.98
C LYS A 13 -8.42 4.26 -10.33
N PHE A 14 -8.66 5.31 -11.11
CA PHE A 14 -9.42 6.47 -10.66
C PHE A 14 -10.88 6.07 -10.42
N LYS A 15 -11.27 5.98 -9.15
CA LYS A 15 -12.66 6.01 -8.71
C LYS A 15 -12.83 7.26 -7.86
N PHE A 16 -13.84 8.06 -8.17
CA PHE A 16 -14.10 9.39 -7.60
C PHE A 16 -14.18 9.42 -6.05
N MET A 17 -14.38 8.26 -5.40
CA MET A 17 -14.58 8.15 -3.94
C MET A 17 -13.68 7.13 -3.21
N LYS A 18 -13.03 6.20 -3.94
CA LYS A 18 -12.25 5.11 -3.33
C LYS A 18 -11.04 4.79 -4.19
N PRO A 19 -9.88 5.45 -3.97
CA PRO A 19 -8.69 5.15 -4.72
C PRO A 19 -8.38 3.66 -4.62
N THR A 20 -8.07 3.06 -5.77
CA THR A 20 -7.77 1.64 -5.87
C THR A 20 -6.48 1.48 -6.66
N PHE A 21 -5.54 0.74 -6.10
CA PHE A 21 -4.26 0.41 -6.72
C PHE A 21 -4.24 -1.08 -6.97
N ASN A 22 -4.09 -1.48 -8.23
CA ASN A 22 -3.95 -2.87 -8.60
C ASN A 22 -2.47 -3.17 -8.80
N ILE A 23 -2.03 -4.26 -8.19
CA ILE A 23 -0.64 -4.72 -8.21
C ILE A 23 -0.58 -5.93 -9.14
N PHE A 24 0.32 -5.88 -10.10
CA PHE A 24 0.55 -6.94 -11.07
C PHE A 24 1.95 -7.51 -10.91
N SER A 25 2.11 -8.82 -11.08
CA SER A 25 3.41 -9.46 -11.23
C SER A 25 4.08 -9.06 -12.54
N ALA A 26 5.35 -9.42 -12.71
CA ALA A 26 6.07 -9.26 -13.98
C ALA A 26 5.37 -9.97 -15.16
N GLY A 27 4.59 -11.02 -14.89
CA GLY A 27 3.79 -11.74 -15.89
C GLY A 27 2.40 -11.14 -16.14
N GLU A 28 2.16 -9.91 -15.71
CA GLU A 28 0.88 -9.18 -15.86
C GLU A 28 -0.34 -9.83 -15.17
N GLN A 29 -0.13 -10.78 -14.26
CA GLN A 29 -1.20 -11.27 -13.39
C GLN A 29 -1.40 -10.32 -12.23
N GLN A 30 -2.65 -9.94 -11.95
CA GLN A 30 -2.97 -9.10 -10.80
C GLN A 30 -2.84 -9.92 -9.53
N ILE A 31 -1.85 -9.65 -8.70
CA ILE A 31 -1.55 -10.41 -7.48
C ILE A 31 -2.15 -9.82 -6.20
N ALA A 32 -2.53 -8.54 -6.24
CA ALA A 32 -3.17 -7.87 -5.11
C ALA A 32 -3.88 -6.58 -5.54
N SER A 33 -4.75 -6.09 -4.69
CA SER A 33 -5.37 -4.77 -4.80
C SER A 33 -5.37 -4.05 -3.45
N ILE A 34 -5.19 -2.73 -3.49
CA ILE A 34 -5.21 -1.87 -2.31
C ILE A 34 -6.28 -0.82 -2.50
N SER A 35 -7.24 -0.75 -1.59
CA SER A 35 -8.32 0.23 -1.65
C SER A 35 -8.81 0.63 -0.26
N GLY A 36 -9.30 1.85 -0.10
CA GLY A 36 -9.73 2.32 1.20
C GLY A 36 -10.01 3.80 1.28
N ASP A 37 -10.13 4.28 2.51
CA ASP A 37 -10.32 5.70 2.81
C ASP A 37 -8.96 6.40 2.87
N TRP A 38 -8.76 7.31 1.93
CA TRP A 38 -7.56 8.12 1.82
C TRP A 38 -7.50 9.24 2.87
N LYS A 39 -8.65 9.71 3.38
CA LYS A 39 -8.69 10.76 4.41
C LYS A 39 -8.23 10.21 5.76
N GLY A 40 -8.76 9.04 6.12
CA GLY A 40 -8.42 8.34 7.36
C GLY A 40 -7.11 7.54 7.29
N TRP A 41 -6.47 7.44 6.12
CA TRP A 41 -5.32 6.56 5.87
C TRP A 41 -5.59 5.11 6.28
N ASN A 42 -6.76 4.59 5.90
CA ASN A 42 -7.18 3.22 6.22
C ASN A 42 -7.42 2.46 4.92
N PHE A 43 -6.48 1.58 4.57
CA PHE A 43 -6.53 0.79 3.35
C PHE A 43 -6.59 -0.70 3.65
N ASN A 44 -7.40 -1.40 2.86
CA ASN A 44 -7.46 -2.85 2.81
C ASN A 44 -6.56 -3.35 1.68
N ILE A 45 -5.83 -4.44 1.94
CA ILE A 45 -5.07 -5.19 0.94
C ILE A 45 -5.84 -6.49 0.69
N ALA A 46 -6.20 -6.74 -0.56
CA ALA A 46 -6.87 -7.96 -0.96
C ALA A 46 -6.08 -8.72 -2.04
N ASP A 47 -6.18 -10.04 -2.03
CA ASP A 47 -5.65 -10.90 -3.09
C ASP A 47 -6.51 -10.85 -4.37
N GLU A 48 -6.17 -11.68 -5.35
CA GLU A 48 -6.88 -11.79 -6.63
C GLU A 48 -8.33 -12.29 -6.45
N GLN A 49 -8.60 -13.03 -5.37
CA GLN A 49 -9.90 -13.60 -5.01
C GLN A 49 -10.71 -12.65 -4.12
N SER A 50 -10.22 -11.44 -3.87
CA SER A 50 -10.82 -10.43 -2.96
C SER A 50 -10.80 -10.82 -1.47
N ASN A 51 -10.00 -11.80 -1.07
CA ASN A 51 -9.77 -12.10 0.34
C ASN A 51 -8.88 -11.01 0.95
N GLN A 52 -9.19 -10.57 2.17
CA GLN A 52 -8.34 -9.63 2.88
C GLN A 52 -7.06 -10.31 3.36
N ILE A 53 -5.92 -9.82 2.88
CA ILE A 53 -4.58 -10.36 3.18
C ILE A 53 -3.73 -9.39 3.99
N GLY A 54 -4.24 -8.17 4.24
CA GLY A 54 -3.51 -7.17 5.00
C GLY A 54 -4.19 -5.82 5.06
N THR A 55 -3.56 -4.88 5.76
CA THR A 55 -4.05 -3.51 5.92
C THR A 55 -2.90 -2.51 5.97
N ILE A 56 -3.20 -1.26 5.63
CA ILE A 56 -2.29 -0.12 5.80
C ILE A 56 -3.02 0.92 6.63
N THR A 57 -2.43 1.31 7.76
CA THR A 57 -2.99 2.32 8.66
C THR A 57 -1.93 3.34 9.09
N LYS A 58 -2.33 4.60 9.33
CA LYS A 58 -1.45 5.59 9.94
C LYS A 58 -1.30 5.31 11.44
N LYS A 59 -0.05 5.20 11.91
CA LYS A 59 0.24 5.04 13.34
C LYS A 59 0.08 6.37 14.05
N TRP A 60 -0.91 6.51 14.93
CA TRP A 60 -1.03 7.68 15.81
C TRP A 60 -0.49 7.33 17.20
N ASN A 61 0.72 7.79 17.55
CA ASN A 61 1.34 7.48 18.85
C ASN A 61 0.92 8.41 20.01
N GLY A 62 -0.24 9.06 19.92
CA GLY A 62 -0.70 10.02 20.91
C GLY A 62 -0.07 11.40 20.76
N LEU A 63 -0.87 12.43 21.05
CA LEU A 63 -0.66 13.87 20.80
C LEU A 63 0.62 14.51 21.40
N LEU A 64 1.55 13.77 22.00
CA LEU A 64 2.66 14.36 22.79
C LEU A 64 4.08 13.91 22.39
N LYS A 65 4.26 13.03 21.39
CA LYS A 65 5.63 12.59 20.99
C LYS A 65 5.97 12.71 19.50
N GLU A 66 5.05 13.18 18.66
CA GLU A 66 5.30 13.38 17.22
C GLU A 66 5.50 14.84 16.82
N ALA A 67 5.57 15.78 17.78
CA ALA A 67 5.89 17.18 17.48
C ALA A 67 7.33 17.42 16.98
N PHE A 68 8.18 16.38 16.94
CA PHE A 68 9.61 16.52 16.60
C PHE A 68 10.07 15.73 15.37
N THR A 69 9.20 15.00 14.67
CA THR A 69 9.56 14.40 13.37
C THR A 69 8.44 14.62 12.34
N THR A 70 8.74 15.37 11.29
CA THR A 70 7.85 15.70 10.16
C THR A 70 7.40 14.48 9.33
N ALA A 71 7.95 13.28 9.60
CA ALA A 71 7.66 12.07 8.84
C ALA A 71 6.40 11.35 9.37
N ASP A 72 5.43 11.14 8.47
CA ASP A 72 4.29 10.25 8.72
C ASP A 72 4.75 8.79 8.93
N LYS A 73 4.16 8.10 9.91
CA LYS A 73 4.43 6.69 10.19
C LYS A 73 3.24 5.82 9.79
N TYR A 74 3.51 4.78 9.01
CA TYR A 74 2.50 3.83 8.56
C TYR A 74 2.79 2.43 9.09
N VAL A 75 1.73 1.71 9.43
CA VAL A 75 1.78 0.28 9.77
C VAL A 75 1.19 -0.48 8.61
N VAL A 76 1.97 -1.42 8.08
CA VAL A 76 1.52 -2.39 7.09
C VAL A 76 1.42 -3.74 7.80
N THR A 77 0.22 -4.30 7.82
CA THR A 77 -0.02 -5.65 8.36
C THR A 77 -0.26 -6.59 7.19
N ILE A 78 0.41 -7.73 7.16
CA ILE A 78 0.20 -8.79 6.16
C ILE A 78 -0.01 -10.09 6.91
N VAL A 79 -1.05 -10.84 6.53
CA VAL A 79 -1.32 -12.14 7.12
C VAL A 79 -0.17 -13.11 6.76
N PRO A 80 0.40 -13.88 7.72
CA PRO A 80 1.62 -14.66 7.51
C PRO A 80 1.62 -15.62 6.32
N GLU A 81 0.48 -16.21 5.99
CA GLU A 81 0.30 -17.10 4.83
C GLU A 81 0.50 -16.39 3.48
N TYR A 82 0.32 -15.07 3.43
CA TYR A 82 0.53 -14.27 2.21
C TYR A 82 1.89 -13.55 2.19
N ALA A 83 2.74 -13.83 3.16
CA ALA A 83 4.01 -13.16 3.43
C ALA A 83 5.17 -13.59 2.51
N GLU A 84 4.92 -13.78 1.21
CA GLU A 84 5.97 -13.99 0.20
C GLU A 84 6.76 -12.68 -0.06
N ASP A 85 8.05 -12.79 -0.40
CA ASP A 85 8.94 -11.62 -0.56
C ASP A 85 8.43 -10.64 -1.62
N THR A 86 8.00 -11.12 -2.78
CA THR A 86 7.48 -10.26 -3.86
C THR A 86 6.18 -9.56 -3.45
N ARG A 87 5.28 -10.25 -2.74
CA ARG A 87 4.02 -9.67 -2.23
C ARG A 87 4.30 -8.60 -1.18
N LYS A 88 5.20 -8.87 -0.24
CA LYS A 88 5.65 -7.89 0.77
C LYS A 88 6.25 -6.64 0.13
N ILE A 89 7.18 -6.80 -0.81
CA ILE A 89 7.83 -5.68 -1.50
C ILE A 89 6.80 -4.83 -2.25
N ALA A 90 5.85 -5.46 -2.96
CA ALA A 90 4.83 -4.75 -3.71
C ALA A 90 3.85 -3.97 -2.79
N ILE A 91 3.51 -4.54 -1.63
CA ILE A 91 2.67 -3.87 -0.63
C ILE A 91 3.40 -2.66 -0.03
N VAL A 92 4.66 -2.82 0.36
CA VAL A 92 5.47 -1.72 0.90
C VAL A 92 5.68 -0.63 -0.15
N ALA A 93 5.99 -0.99 -1.40
CA ALA A 93 6.11 -0.06 -2.51
C ALA A 93 4.79 0.71 -2.75
N THR A 94 3.64 0.05 -2.60
CA THR A 94 2.35 0.72 -2.72
C THR A 94 2.08 1.67 -1.57
N ALA A 95 2.43 1.31 -0.33
CA ALA A 95 2.31 2.22 0.82
C ALA A 95 3.12 3.51 0.61
N ILE A 96 4.35 3.39 0.08
CA ILE A 96 5.20 4.53 -0.27
C ILE A 96 4.59 5.32 -1.45
N THR A 97 4.06 4.63 -2.46
CA THR A 97 3.41 5.28 -3.62
C THR A 97 2.17 6.09 -3.21
N ILE A 98 1.36 5.55 -2.29
CA ILE A 98 0.21 6.25 -1.73
C ILE A 98 0.66 7.53 -1.00
N ASP A 99 1.72 7.47 -0.18
CA ASP A 99 2.28 8.65 0.49
C ASP A 99 2.76 9.73 -0.49
N MET A 100 3.48 9.32 -1.55
CA MET A 100 3.98 10.24 -2.58
C MET A 100 2.85 10.93 -3.36
N VAL A 101 1.87 10.15 -3.85
CA VAL A 101 0.72 10.69 -4.63
C VAL A 101 -0.14 11.62 -3.78
N LEU A 102 -0.34 11.31 -2.49
CA LEU A 102 -1.14 12.14 -1.58
C LEU A 102 -0.41 13.42 -1.14
N LYS A 103 0.93 13.43 -1.12
CA LYS A 103 1.72 14.64 -0.83
C LYS A 103 1.80 15.61 -2.01
N GLU A 104 1.85 15.12 -3.24
CA GLU A 104 1.85 15.98 -4.44
C GLU A 104 0.51 16.69 -4.70
N SER A 105 -0.59 16.21 -4.12
CA SER A 105 -1.92 16.81 -4.26
C SER A 105 -2.22 17.90 -3.22
N LYS A 106 -1.19 18.41 -2.53
CA LYS A 106 -1.26 19.50 -1.56
C LYS A 106 -0.51 20.74 -2.01
#